data_AF-A0A5R9E5F9-F1
#
_entry.id   AF-A0A5R9E5F9-F1
#
_cell.length_a   1.000
_cell.length_b   1.000
_cell.length_c   1.000
_cell.angle_alpha   90.00
_cell.angle_beta   90.00
_cell.angle_gamma   90.00
#
_symmetry.space_group_name_H-M   'P 1'
#
loop_
_entity.id
_entity.type
_entity.pdbx_description
1 polymer ?
#
loop_
_entity_poly.entity_id
_entity_poly.type
_entity_poly.pdbx_seq_one_letter_code
_entity_poly.pdbx_strand_id
1 'polypeptide(L)' 'MTLRFIGTTSEHGNCPTLYEVEETGDIVVQGDEVDAEHRAQLRDLGVLETAVVIPRELLTRFAPKE' A
#
# COMPACT_ATOMS: atom_id res chain seq x y z
N MET A 1 5.09 -14.25 -8.49
CA MET A 1 4.74 -12.87 -8.09
C MET A 1 6.03 -12.10 -8.01
N THR A 2 6.35 -11.43 -9.10
CA THR A 2 7.48 -10.50 -9.18
C THR A 2 6.97 -9.11 -8.91
N LEU A 3 7.60 -8.41 -7.96
CA LEU A 3 7.20 -7.06 -7.57
C LEU A 3 8.15 -6.04 -8.20
N ARG A 4 7.61 -5.16 -9.04
CA ARG A 4 8.33 -4.03 -9.62
C ARG A 4 8.11 -2.81 -8.74
N PHE A 5 9.20 -2.18 -8.32
CA PHE A 5 9.14 -0.90 -7.58
C PHE A 5 8.60 0.20 -8.48
N ILE A 6 7.63 0.97 -7.97
CA ILE A 6 7.04 2.13 -8.67
C ILE A 6 7.54 3.42 -8.04
N GLY A 7 7.51 3.52 -6.71
CA GLY A 7 7.92 4.74 -6.02
C GLY A 7 7.71 4.70 -4.51
N THR A 8 8.38 5.63 -3.83
CA THR A 8 8.23 5.87 -2.40
C THR A 8 8.25 7.37 -2.13
N THR A 9 7.55 7.81 -1.11
CA THR A 9 7.72 9.17 -0.55
C THR A 9 8.73 9.21 0.60
N SER A 10 9.45 8.10 0.83
CA SER A 10 10.50 8.00 1.83
C SER A 10 11.77 8.75 1.42
N GLU A 11 12.21 9.68 2.26
CA GLU A 11 13.57 10.24 2.15
C GLU A 11 14.58 9.48 3.03
N HIS A 12 14.17 8.78 4.10
CA HIS A 12 15.10 8.29 5.15
C HIS A 12 14.84 6.88 5.73
N GLY A 13 14.06 6.02 5.07
CA GLY A 13 14.17 4.56 5.24
C GLY A 13 13.08 3.84 6.03
N ASN A 14 11.92 4.45 6.27
CA ASN A 14 10.77 3.79 6.92
C ASN A 14 9.42 4.07 6.24
N CYS A 15 9.40 4.62 5.04
CA CYS A 15 8.16 5.15 4.48
C CYS A 15 7.54 4.19 3.45
N PRO A 16 6.27 4.44 3.09
CA PRO A 16 5.49 3.49 2.33
C PRO A 16 5.92 3.47 0.88
N THR A 17 5.70 2.33 0.26
CA THR A 17 6.23 2.03 -1.07
C THR A 17 5.16 1.40 -1.91
N LEU A 18 5.09 1.85 -3.16
CA LEU A 18 4.19 1.33 -4.17
C LEU A 18 4.94 0.36 -5.07
N TYR A 19 4.37 -0.82 -5.25
CA TYR A 19 4.85 -1.85 -6.16
C TYR A 19 3.73 -2.26 -7.13
N GLU A 20 4.14 -2.79 -8.27
CA GLU A 20 3.25 -3.44 -9.23
C GLU A 20 3.63 -4.91 -9.34
N VAL A 21 2.63 -5.76 -9.50
CA VAL A 21 2.77 -7.17 -9.81
C VAL A 21 2.97 -7.30 -11.31
N GLU A 22 4.17 -7.66 -11.75
CA GLU A 22 4.50 -7.64 -13.18
C GLU A 22 3.60 -8.57 -14.00
N GLU A 23 3.11 -9.65 -13.40
CA GLU A 23 2.29 -10.64 -14.08
C GLU A 23 0.83 -10.20 -14.29
N THR A 24 0.29 -9.29 -13.48
CA THR A 24 -1.14 -8.92 -13.50
C THR A 24 -1.41 -7.42 -13.65
N GLY A 25 -0.42 -6.57 -13.36
CA GLY A 25 -0.62 -5.13 -13.23
C GLY A 25 -1.26 -4.71 -11.90
N ASP A 26 -1.54 -5.66 -11.00
CA ASP A 26 -2.09 -5.36 -9.68
C ASP A 26 -1.10 -4.54 -8.84
N ILE A 27 -1.62 -3.78 -7.90
CA ILE A 27 -0.82 -2.91 -7.05
C ILE A 27 -0.65 -3.53 -5.67
N VAL A 28 0.58 -3.49 -5.17
CA VAL A 28 0.93 -3.84 -3.79
C VAL A 28 1.44 -2.58 -3.08
N VAL A 29 0.91 -2.33 -1.89
CA VAL A 29 1.28 -1.16 -1.08
C VAL A 29 1.87 -1.62 0.24
N GLN A 30 3.08 -1.18 0.53
CA GLN A 30 3.68 -1.26 1.86
C GLN A 30 3.32 0.01 2.65
N GLY A 31 2.90 -0.14 3.90
CA GLY A 31 2.63 0.98 4.82
C GLY A 31 2.56 0.50 6.27
N ASP A 32 2.07 1.34 7.17
CA ASP A 32 1.93 1.02 8.59
C ASP A 32 0.63 0.25 8.83
N GLU A 33 0.67 -0.85 9.59
CA GLU A 33 -0.54 -1.62 9.89
C GLU A 33 -1.56 -0.78 10.67
N VAL A 34 -2.84 -0.88 10.29
CA VAL A 34 -3.94 -0.33 11.10
C VAL A 34 -4.07 -1.18 12.36
N ASP A 35 -3.95 -0.55 13.53
CA ASP A 35 -4.02 -1.26 14.80
C ASP A 35 -5.39 -1.93 15.05
N ALA A 36 -5.41 -2.88 15.99
CA ALA A 36 -6.60 -3.69 16.27
C ALA A 36 -7.82 -2.87 16.71
N GLU A 37 -7.62 -1.74 17.40
CA GLU A 37 -8.72 -0.87 17.85
C GLU A 37 -9.39 -0.20 16.64
N HIS A 38 -8.60 0.29 15.69
CA HIS A 38 -9.09 0.98 14.51
C HIS A 38 -9.59 0.02 13.42
N ARG A 39 -9.13 -1.25 13.38
CA ARG A 39 -9.61 -2.26 12.40
C ARG A 39 -11.12 -2.50 12.50
N ALA A 40 -11.72 -2.35 13.68
CA ALA A 40 -13.17 -2.48 13.85
C ALA A 40 -13.98 -1.40 13.09
N GLN A 41 -13.34 -0.32 12.65
CA GLN A 41 -13.97 0.74 11.85
C GLN A 41 -13.96 0.44 10.35
N LEU A 42 -13.15 -0.54 9.91
CA LEU A 42 -13.08 -0.94 8.51
C LEU A 42 -14.29 -1.80 8.15
N ARG A 43 -14.83 -1.58 6.95
CA ARG A 43 -15.95 -2.38 6.45
C ARG A 43 -15.44 -3.68 5.84
N ASP A 44 -16.11 -4.77 6.17
CA ASP A 44 -15.96 -6.09 5.53
C ASP A 44 -14.53 -6.67 5.50
N LEU A 45 -13.67 -6.26 6.45
CA LEU A 45 -12.29 -6.74 6.50
C LEU A 45 -12.24 -8.25 6.81
N GLY A 46 -11.80 -9.03 5.83
CA GLY A 46 -11.72 -10.49 5.90
C GLY A 46 -10.59 -11.00 6.80
N VAL A 47 -10.69 -12.29 7.17
CA VAL A 47 -9.69 -12.95 8.05
C VAL A 47 -8.30 -13.11 7.42
N LEU A 48 -8.21 -13.07 6.10
CA LEU A 48 -6.95 -13.12 5.33
C LEU A 48 -6.55 -11.74 4.77
N GLU A 49 -7.28 -10.69 5.14
CA GLU A 49 -7.02 -9.34 4.67
C GLU A 49 -6.29 -8.52 5.73
N THR A 50 -5.51 -7.55 5.25
CA THR A 50 -4.83 -6.57 6.08
C THR A 50 -5.12 -5.17 5.58
N ALA A 51 -4.91 -4.19 6.45
CA ALA A 51 -5.06 -2.79 6.11
C ALA A 51 -3.83 -2.03 6.57
N VAL A 52 -3.35 -1.14 5.71
CA VAL A 52 -2.21 -0.27 6.01
C VAL A 52 -2.58 1.20 5.81
N VAL A 53 -1.94 2.07 6.58
CA VAL A 53 -2.00 3.51 6.44
C VAL A 53 -0.85 3.96 5.55
N ILE A 54 -1.18 4.83 4.59
CA ILE A 54 -0.21 5.47 3.70
C ILE A 54 -0.51 6.97 3.56
N PRO A 55 0.49 7.82 3.32
CA PRO A 55 0.29 9.20 2.96
C PRO A 55 -0.33 9.27 1.57
N ARG A 56 -1.33 10.14 1.41
CA ARG A 56 -2.03 10.38 0.14
C ARG A 56 -1.06 10.67 -1.01
N GLU A 57 0.04 11.36 -0.71
CA GLU A 57 1.03 11.73 -1.74
C GLU A 57 1.61 10.53 -2.47
N LEU A 58 1.75 9.36 -1.83
CA LEU A 58 2.24 8.14 -2.46
C LEU A 58 1.41 7.79 -3.70
N LEU A 59 0.08 7.81 -3.56
CA LEU A 59 -0.82 7.51 -4.68
C LEU A 59 -0.83 8.63 -5.70
N THR A 60 -0.93 9.88 -5.26
CA THR A 60 -1.03 11.00 -6.22
C THR A 60 0.22 11.19 -7.08
N ARG A 61 1.40 10.78 -6.57
CA ARG A 61 2.67 10.91 -7.27
C ARG A 61 3.02 9.68 -8.10
N PHE A 62 2.72 8.48 -7.60
CA PHE A 62 3.26 7.24 -8.14
C PHE A 62 2.21 6.24 -8.63
N ALA A 63 0.93 6.38 -8.27
CA ALA A 63 -0.09 5.46 -8.78
C ALA A 63 -0.22 5.59 -10.30
N PRO A 64 -0.34 4.46 -11.03
CA PRO A 64 -0.69 4.49 -12.45
C PRO A 64 -2.01 5.26 -12.66
N LYS A 65 -2.06 6.04 -13.75
CA LYS A 65 -3.21 6.90 -14.07
C LYS A 65 -4.16 6.27 -15.10
N GLU A 66 -3.76 5.14 -15.67
CA GLU A 66 -4.42 4.44 -16.78
C GLU A 66 -4.58 2.96 -16.42
#